data_AF-A0AAN2BJD5-F1
#
_entry.id   AF-A0AAN2BJD5-F1
#
_cell.length_a   1.000
_cell.length_b   1.000
_cell.length_c   1.000
_cell.angle_alpha   90.00
_cell.angle_beta   90.00
_cell.angle_gamma   90.00
#
_symmetry.space_group_name_H-M   'P 1'
#
loop_
_entity.id
_entity.type
_entity.pdbx_description
1 polymer ?
#
loop_
_entity_poly.entity_id
_entity_poly.type
_entity_poly.pdbx_seq_one_letter_code
_entity_poly.pdbx_strand_id
1 'polypeptide(L)'
;MPDHVHMCLSIPPKMSVSSAVGFIKGKSAISIARRFKGKQRNFNGEAFWARGYYVSTVGLDEMMAREYIRNQEKNDIHRDQLNLEV
;
A
#
# COMPACT_ATOMS: atom_id res chain seq x y z
N MET A 1 14.41 -17.68 -9.82
CA MET A 1 13.61 -18.84 -9.40
C MET A 1 12.17 -18.38 -9.18
N PRO A 2 11.15 -19.20 -9.49
CA PRO A 2 9.73 -18.84 -9.41
C PRO A 2 9.15 -19.04 -7.99
N ASP A 3 9.89 -18.64 -6.95
CA ASP A 3 9.54 -18.85 -5.53
C ASP A 3 9.07 -17.57 -4.82
N HIS A 4 9.02 -16.44 -5.54
CA HIS A 4 8.61 -15.14 -5.02
C HIS A 4 7.85 -14.32 -6.05
N VAL A 5 7.17 -13.26 -5.59
CA VAL A 5 6.38 -12.35 -6.43
C VAL A 5 6.88 -10.92 -6.23
N HIS A 6 7.04 -10.20 -7.34
CA HIS A 6 7.31 -8.76 -7.35
C HIS A 6 6.03 -8.01 -7.75
N MET A 7 5.72 -6.92 -7.06
CA MET A 7 4.55 -6.09 -7.34
C MET A 7 4.95 -4.61 -7.27
N CYS A 8 4.50 -3.82 -8.24
CA CYS A 8 4.53 -2.36 -8.16
C CYS A 8 3.13 -1.87 -7.73
N LEU A 9 3.04 -1.19 -6.59
CA LEU A 9 1.77 -0.83 -5.96
C LEU A 9 1.71 0.67 -5.68
N SER A 10 0.56 1.28 -5.94
CA SER A 10 0.22 2.60 -5.38
C SER A 10 -0.59 2.39 -4.11
N ILE A 11 -0.06 2.86 -2.98
CA ILE A 11 -0.67 2.70 -1.65
C ILE A 11 -1.09 4.09 -1.16
N PRO A 12 -2.36 4.29 -0.75
CA PRO A 12 -2.78 5.56 -0.17
C PRO A 12 -1.93 5.94 1.05
N PRO A 13 -1.52 7.20 1.22
CA PRO A 13 -0.58 7.61 2.27
C PRO A 13 -1.12 7.40 3.69
N LYS A 14 -2.44 7.33 3.85
CA LYS A 14 -3.10 7.01 5.14
C LYS A 14 -2.99 5.54 5.53
N MET A 15 -2.62 4.67 4.59
CA MET A 15 -2.48 3.24 4.81
C MET A 15 -1.00 2.90 4.97
N SER A 16 -0.66 2.19 6.05
CA SER A 16 0.71 1.71 6.20
C SER A 16 1.03 0.63 5.17
N VAL A 17 2.28 0.63 4.69
CA VAL A 17 2.80 -0.41 3.78
C VAL A 17 2.60 -1.81 4.37
N SER A 18 2.86 -1.97 5.68
CA SER A 18 2.70 -3.23 6.38
C SER A 18 1.27 -3.76 6.36
N SER A 19 0.27 -2.88 6.49
CA SER A 19 -1.14 -3.24 6.43
C SER A 19 -1.55 -3.67 5.01
N ALA A 20 -1.13 -2.91 3.99
CA ALA A 20 -1.37 -3.26 2.59
C ALA A 20 -0.78 -4.63 2.23
N VAL A 21 0.51 -4.86 2.54
CA VAL A 21 1.19 -6.13 2.26
C VAL A 21 0.59 -7.27 3.08
N GLY A 22 0.26 -7.04 4.36
CA GLY A 22 -0.40 -8.02 5.21
C GLY A 22 -1.75 -8.48 4.65
N PHE A 23 -2.55 -7.52 4.17
CA PHE A 23 -3.83 -7.82 3.52
C PHE A 23 -3.64 -8.67 2.26
N ILE A 24 -2.72 -8.27 1.37
CA ILE A 24 -2.43 -8.98 0.12
C ILE A 24 -1.97 -10.42 0.42
N LYS A 25 -0.98 -10.59 1.29
CA LYS A 25 -0.46 -11.91 1.68
C LYS A 25 -1.54 -12.78 2.34
N GLY A 26 -2.34 -12.21 3.24
CA GLY A 26 -3.40 -12.94 3.93
C GLY A 26 -4.52 -13.41 3.00
N LYS A 27 -5.06 -12.50 2.16
CA LYS A 27 -6.16 -12.83 1.23
C LYS A 27 -5.71 -13.79 0.14
N SER A 28 -4.50 -13.61 -0.40
CA SER A 28 -3.94 -14.54 -1.40
C SER A 28 -3.69 -15.92 -0.80
N ALA A 29 -3.14 -16.05 0.41
CA ALA A 29 -2.96 -17.34 1.08
C ALA A 29 -4.28 -18.10 1.24
N ILE A 30 -5.36 -17.42 1.66
CA ILE A 30 -6.71 -18.01 1.75
C ILE A 30 -7.22 -18.45 0.37
N SER A 31 -7.06 -17.59 -0.65
CA SER A 31 -7.48 -17.88 -2.02
C SER A 31 -6.77 -19.13 -2.56
N ILE A 32 -5.47 -19.25 -2.30
CA ILE A 32 -4.66 -20.39 -2.73
C ILE A 32 -5.07 -21.67 -1.99
N ALA A 33 -5.25 -21.60 -0.66
CA ALA A 33 -5.70 -22.74 0.13
C ALA A 33 -7.07 -23.27 -0.35
N ARG A 34 -7.99 -22.36 -0.71
CA ARG A 34 -9.31 -22.73 -1.28
C ARG A 34 -9.20 -23.36 -2.64
N ARG A 35 -8.49 -22.70 -3.57
CA ARG A 35 -8.47 -23.09 -5.00
C ARG A 35 -7.59 -24.30 -5.29
N PHE A 36 -6.46 -24.41 -4.60
CA PHE A 36 -5.41 -25.39 -4.95
C PHE A 36 -5.17 -26.43 -3.87
N LYS A 37 -5.58 -26.19 -2.62
CA LYS A 37 -5.45 -27.18 -1.53
C LYS A 37 -6.80 -27.77 -1.08
N GLY A 38 -7.90 -27.41 -1.72
CA GLY A 38 -9.25 -27.93 -1.41
C GLY A 38 -9.82 -27.48 -0.06
N LYS A 39 -9.21 -26.51 0.63
CA LYS A 39 -9.62 -26.11 1.98
C LYS A 39 -10.76 -25.11 1.95
N GLN A 40 -11.95 -25.50 2.41
CA GLN A 40 -13.15 -24.66 2.34
C GLN A 40 -13.34 -23.73 3.56
N ARG A 41 -12.89 -24.15 4.75
CA ARG A 41 -13.06 -23.44 6.03
C ARG A 41 -11.83 -23.63 6.93
N ASN A 42 -11.76 -22.87 8.02
CA ASN A 42 -10.72 -22.95 9.06
C ASN A 42 -9.29 -22.88 8.51
N PHE A 43 -8.86 -21.69 8.09
CA PHE A 43 -7.52 -21.46 7.51
C PHE A 43 -6.38 -21.39 8.54
N ASN A 44 -6.65 -21.70 9.81
CA ASN A 44 -5.62 -21.80 10.84
C ASN A 44 -4.56 -22.83 10.43
N GLY A 45 -3.29 -22.48 10.63
CA GLY A 45 -2.14 -23.31 10.24
C GLY A 45 -1.78 -23.26 8.75
N GLU A 46 -2.58 -22.63 7.88
CA GLU A 46 -2.19 -22.44 6.48
C GLU A 46 -1.19 -21.28 6.36
N ALA A 47 0.09 -21.63 6.19
CA ALA A 47 1.10 -20.70 5.72
C ALA A 47 1.36 -20.94 4.23
N PHE A 48 1.34 -19.87 3.44
CA PHE A 48 1.77 -19.89 2.03
C PHE A 48 2.98 -19.00 1.80
N TRP A 49 2.95 -17.79 2.38
CA TRP A 49 4.05 -16.84 2.28
C TRP A 49 5.02 -16.95 3.47
N ALA A 50 6.28 -16.59 3.23
CA ALA A 50 7.23 -16.33 4.31
C ALA A 50 6.73 -15.20 5.23
N ARG A 51 7.20 -15.15 6.48
CA ARG A 51 6.80 -14.10 7.44
C ARG A 51 7.21 -12.70 6.95
N GLY A 52 8.42 -12.56 6.42
CA GLY A 52 8.96 -11.29 5.91
C GLY A 52 8.40 -10.86 4.56
N TYR A 53 8.74 -9.63 4.18
CA TYR A 53 8.56 -9.06 2.84
C TYR A 53 9.63 -7.99 2.62
N TYR A 54 9.94 -7.67 1.36
CA TYR A 54 10.83 -6.58 0.98
C TYR A 54 10.03 -5.46 0.33
N VAL A 55 10.41 -4.21 0.58
CA VAL A 55 9.79 -3.04 -0.04
C VAL A 55 10.85 -1.99 -0.35
N SER A 56 10.72 -1.37 -1.53
CA SER A 56 11.44 -0.16 -1.91
C SER A 56 10.41 0.87 -2.38
N THR A 57 10.60 2.13 -2.00
CA THR A 57 9.83 3.23 -2.60
C THR A 57 10.31 3.48 -4.02
N VAL A 58 9.40 3.92 -4.88
CA VAL A 58 9.67 4.33 -6.26
C VAL A 58 8.97 5.67 -6.48
N GLY A 59 9.62 6.61 -7.16
CA GLY A 59 8.97 7.84 -7.62
C GLY A 59 9.02 9.05 -6.67
N LEU A 60 9.96 9.10 -5.72
CA LEU A 60 10.26 10.36 -5.03
C LEU A 60 11.10 11.24 -5.98
N ASP A 61 10.46 12.21 -6.63
CA ASP A 61 11.14 13.29 -7.36
C ASP A 61 11.41 14.46 -6.39
N GLU A 62 12.69 14.74 -6.16
CA GLU A 62 13.13 15.85 -5.31
C GLU A 62 12.62 17.20 -5.81
N MET A 63 12.51 17.40 -7.12
CA MET A 63 11.98 18.64 -7.69
C MET A 63 10.52 18.83 -7.33
N MET A 64 9.71 17.77 -7.47
CA MET A 64 8.28 17.81 -7.11
C MET A 64 8.09 18.09 -5.62
N ALA A 65 8.93 17.52 -4.75
CA ALA A 65 8.89 17.79 -3.32
C ALA A 65 9.24 19.26 -3.00
N ARG A 66 10.29 19.81 -3.63
CA ARG A 66 10.69 21.21 -3.46
C ARG A 66 9.62 22.18 -3.94
N GLU A 67 8.97 21.89 -5.07
CA GLU A 67 7.88 22.70 -5.61
C GLU A 67 6.66 22.69 -4.70
N TYR A 68 6.28 21.51 -4.19
CA TYR A 68 5.20 21.38 -3.20
C TYR A 68 5.44 22.26 -1.98
N ILE A 69 6.65 22.23 -1.40
CA ILE A 69 7.00 23.05 -0.21
C ILE A 69 6.92 24.55 -0.53
N ARG A 70 7.50 24.99 -1.66
CA ARG A 70 7.50 26.42 -2.03
C ARG A 70 6.10 27.00 -2.20
N ASN A 71 5.16 26.18 -2.66
CA ASN A 71 3.79 26.62 -2.94
C ASN A 71 2.83 26.38 -1.77
N GLN A 72 3.30 25.80 -0.66
CA GLN A 72 2.44 25.38 0.45
C GLN A 72 1.67 26.57 1.06
N GLU A 73 2.34 27.66 1.41
CA GLU A 73 1.69 28.83 2.02
C GLU A 73 0.65 29.48 1.10
N LYS A 74 0.92 29.55 -0.22
CA LYS A 74 -0.03 30.09 -1.20
C LYS A 74 -1.28 29.23 -1.32
N ASN A 75 -1.09 27.91 -1.33
CA ASN A 75 -2.19 26.95 -1.40
C ASN A 75 -3.04 26.98 -0.13
N ASP A 76 -2.42 27.14 1.04
CA ASP A 76 -3.12 27.26 2.32
C ASP A 76 -3.97 28.56 2.37
N ILE A 77 -3.43 29.70 1.96
CA ILE A 77 -4.18 30.98 1.88
C ILE A 77 -5.38 30.86 0.93
N HIS A 78 -5.18 30.27 -0.25
CA HIS A 78 -6.27 30.09 -1.23
C HIS A 78 -7.39 29.20 -0.67
N ARG A 79 -7.02 28.13 0.05
CA ARG A 79 -7.99 27.23 0.68
C ARG A 79 -8.78 27.93 1.80
N ASP A 80 -8.12 28.77 2.58
CA ASP A 80 -8.78 29.50 3.67
C ASP A 80 -9.72 30.60 3.16
N GLN A 81 -9.37 31.29 2.06
CA GLN A 81 -10.28 32.24 1.40
C GLN A 81 -11.56 31.55 0.87
N LEU A 82 -11.43 30.39 0.24
CA LEU A 82 -12.58 29.61 -0.23
C LEU A 82 -13.51 29.15 0.91
N ASN A 83 -12.96 28.89 2.10
CA ASN A 83 -13.75 28.49 3.27
C ASN A 83 -14.49 29.66 3.94
N LEU A 84 -14.10 30.91 3.67
CA LEU A 84 -14.72 32.12 4.21
C LEU A 84 -15.87 32.66 3.33
N GLU A 85 -15.96 32.20 2.09
CA GLU A 85 -17.01 32.60 1.12
C GLU A 85 -18.24 31.67 1.12
N VAL A 86 -18.35 30.78 2.13
CA VAL A 86 -19.49 29.87 2.36
C VAL A 86 -20.26 30.26 3.61
#